data_AF-A0A6N6Q6Q8-F1
#
_entry.id   AF-A0A6N6Q6Q8-F1
#
_cell.length_a   1.000
_cell.length_b   1.000
_cell.length_c   1.000
_cell.angle_alpha   90.00
_cell.angle_beta   90.00
_cell.angle_gamma   90.00
#
_symmetry.space_group_name_H-M   'P 1'
#
loop_
_entity.id
_entity.type
_entity.pdbx_description
1 polymer ?
#
loop_
_entity_poly.entity_id
_entity_poly.type
_entity_poly.pdbx_seq_one_letter_code
_entity_poly.pdbx_strand_id
1 'polypeptide(L)' 'MNDALDISVSIARNCPRGGRPPKDDRLMLEAMICRIRIGCPWRDLPGYFGSWRSVYTRWRRWNRSGI' A
#
# COMPACT_ATOMS: atom_id res chain seq x y z
N MET A 1 -29.14 -31.22 1.26
CA MET A 1 -29.71 -30.11 2.06
C MET A 1 -28.56 -29.56 2.90
N ASN A 2 -28.21 -28.29 2.69
CA ASN A 2 -27.22 -27.50 3.46
C ASN A 2 -25.79 -27.31 2.93
N ASP A 3 -25.50 -27.51 1.63
CA ASP A 3 -24.20 -27.10 1.05
C ASP A 3 -24.19 -25.66 0.51
N ALA A 4 -25.37 -25.11 0.16
CA ALA A 4 -25.47 -23.79 -0.45
C ALA A 4 -25.30 -22.62 0.55
N LEU A 5 -25.54 -22.86 1.84
CA LEU A 5 -25.46 -21.81 2.88
C LEU A 5 -24.03 -21.63 3.41
N ASP A 6 -23.13 -22.60 3.22
CA ASP A 6 -21.73 -22.52 3.66
C ASP A 6 -20.86 -21.68 2.71
N ILE A 7 -21.15 -21.74 1.40
CA ILE A 7 -20.50 -20.90 0.38
C ILE A 7 -20.83 -19.42 0.62
N SER A 8 -22.07 -19.07 0.97
CA SER A 8 -22.48 -17.69 1.26
C SER A 8 -21.88 -17.13 2.55
N VAL A 9 -21.70 -17.97 3.59
CA VAL A 9 -21.05 -17.57 4.86
C VAL A 9 -19.55 -17.33 4.68
N SER A 10 -18.91 -18.03 3.74
CA SER A 10 -17.46 -17.96 3.50
C SER A 10 -17.01 -16.70 2.73
N ILE A 11 -17.88 -16.10 1.91
CA ILE A 11 -17.58 -14.85 1.18
C ILE A 11 -17.63 -13.62 2.12
N ALA A 12 -18.33 -13.72 3.25
CA ALA A 12 -18.62 -12.58 4.13
C ALA A 12 -17.49 -12.15 5.08
N ARG A 13 -16.28 -12.75 5.04
CA ARG A 13 -15.21 -12.46 6.02
C ARG A 13 -13.93 -11.86 5.43
N ASN A 14 -14.05 -10.75 4.71
CA ASN A 14 -12.92 -9.83 4.60
C ASN A 14 -13.34 -8.39 4.89
N CYS A 15 -13.92 -8.17 6.07
CA CYS A 15 -13.93 -6.83 6.65
C CYS A 15 -12.50 -6.50 7.07
N PRO A 16 -11.79 -5.58 6.40
CA PRO A 16 -10.44 -5.23 6.80
C PRO A 16 -10.51 -4.72 8.24
N ARG A 17 -9.75 -5.38 9.14
CA ARG A 17 -9.60 -4.98 10.54
C ARG A 17 -9.32 -3.48 10.56
N GLY A 18 -10.20 -2.71 11.22
CA GLY A 18 -10.35 -1.27 11.03
C GLY A 18 -9.02 -0.49 10.96
N GLY A 19 -8.95 0.43 9.99
CA GLY A 19 -7.82 1.30 9.72
C GLY A 19 -8.02 2.07 8.41
N ARG A 20 -7.23 3.13 8.16
CA ARG A 20 -7.27 3.84 6.87
C ARG A 20 -6.82 2.87 5.76
N PRO A 21 -7.57 2.75 4.65
CA PRO A 21 -7.17 1.87 3.55
C PRO A 21 -5.75 2.20 3.09
N PRO A 22 -4.92 1.19 2.80
CA PRO A 22 -3.58 1.42 2.28
C PRO A 22 -3.69 2.24 0.99
N LYS A 23 -2.76 3.18 0.81
CA LYS A 23 -2.60 3.88 -0.46
C LYS A 23 -2.20 2.88 -1.55
N ASP A 24 -2.55 3.22 -2.78
CA ASP A 24 -2.19 2.46 -3.97
C ASP A 24 -0.67 2.23 -4.04
N ASP A 25 -0.29 0.96 -4.17
CA ASP A 25 1.11 0.51 -4.19
C ASP A 25 1.83 0.99 -5.46
N ARG A 26 1.09 1.14 -6.58
CA ARG A 26 1.65 1.68 -7.83
C ARG A 26 2.14 3.10 -7.63
N LEU A 27 1.32 3.92 -6.97
CA LEU A 27 1.61 5.32 -6.66
C LEU A 27 2.84 5.45 -5.73
N MET A 28 3.02 4.50 -4.80
CA MET A 28 4.21 4.43 -3.97
C MET A 28 5.46 4.00 -4.74
N LEU A 29 5.34 3.04 -5.67
CA LEU A 29 6.47 2.63 -6.51
C LEU A 29 6.91 3.75 -7.45
N GLU A 30 5.96 4.43 -8.09
CA GLU A 30 6.24 5.59 -8.94
C GLU A 30 6.97 6.70 -8.17
N ALA A 31 6.58 6.93 -6.91
CA ALA A 31 7.27 7.86 -6.01
C ALA A 31 8.74 7.46 -5.77
N MET A 32 9.01 6.16 -5.56
CA MET A 32 10.38 5.64 -5.39
C MET A 32 11.20 5.73 -6.69
N ILE A 33 10.57 5.45 -7.83
CA ILE A 33 11.20 5.55 -9.16
C ILE A 33 11.55 7.01 -9.45
N CYS A 34 10.64 7.96 -9.19
CA CYS A 34 10.92 9.39 -9.34
C CYS A 34 12.11 9.82 -8.48
N ARG A 35 12.23 9.35 -7.24
CA ARG A 35 13.42 9.59 -6.42
C ARG A 35 14.69 9.11 -7.11
N ILE A 36 14.71 7.86 -7.61
CA ILE A 36 15.90 7.27 -8.22
C ILE A 36 16.26 8.00 -9.52
N ARG A 37 15.27 8.39 -10.32
CA ARG A 37 15.49 9.07 -11.60
C ARG A 37 15.92 10.52 -11.46
N ILE A 38 15.36 11.24 -10.49
CA ILE A 38 15.58 12.68 -10.31
C ILE A 38 16.73 12.94 -9.33
N GLY A 39 17.09 11.97 -8.48
CA GLY A 39 18.06 12.15 -7.39
C GLY A 39 17.53 13.03 -6.24
N CYS A 40 16.22 13.28 -6.24
CA CYS A 40 15.57 14.20 -5.31
C CYS A 40 15.54 13.62 -3.87
N PRO A 41 15.81 14.42 -2.82
CA PRO A 41 15.64 13.97 -1.45
C PRO A 41 14.16 13.63 -1.20
N TRP A 42 13.88 12.65 -0.32
CA TRP A 42 12.51 12.21 -0.02
C TRP A 42 11.55 13.35 0.36
N ARG A 43 12.07 14.46 0.89
CA ARG A 43 11.29 15.61 1.35
C ARG A 43 10.72 16.47 0.22
N ASP A 44 11.36 16.47 -0.94
CA ASP A 44 10.93 17.24 -2.12
C ASP A 44 10.07 16.40 -3.07
N LEU A 45 9.52 15.28 -2.60
CA LEU A 45 8.59 14.53 -3.43
C LEU A 45 7.36 15.37 -3.77
N PRO A 46 6.97 15.41 -5.05
CA PRO A 46 5.81 16.19 -5.45
C PRO A 46 4.54 15.64 -4.80
N GLY A 47 3.68 16.56 -4.35
CA GLY A 47 2.56 16.29 -3.45
C GLY A 47 1.48 15.36 -4.02
N TYR A 48 1.49 15.05 -5.33
CA TYR A 48 0.56 14.10 -5.94
C TYR A 48 0.76 12.66 -5.47
N PHE A 49 1.96 12.28 -5.04
CA PHE A 49 2.22 11.01 -4.35
C PHE A 49 1.67 11.00 -2.90
N GLY A 50 1.34 12.19 -2.40
CA GLY A 50 0.99 12.52 -1.03
C GLY A 50 2.19 12.50 -0.09
N SER A 51 1.95 12.30 1.21
CA SER A 51 3.02 12.48 2.22
C SER A 51 4.22 11.56 1.98
N TRP A 52 5.40 12.16 1.84
CA TRP A 52 6.68 11.46 1.75
C TRP A 52 6.89 10.46 2.89
N ARG A 53 6.33 10.72 4.08
CA ARG A 53 6.42 9.82 5.24
C ARG A 53 5.76 8.48 4.96
N SER A 54 4.64 8.48 4.24
CA SER A 54 3.93 7.25 3.86
C SER A 54 4.76 6.43 2.86
N VAL A 55 5.35 7.09 1.87
CA VAL A 55 6.23 6.46 0.87
C VAL A 55 7.45 5.84 1.54
N TYR A 56 8.14 6.60 2.39
CA TYR A 56 9.30 6.11 3.12
C TYR A 56 8.96 4.96 4.08
N THR A 57 7.83 5.05 4.79
CA THR A 57 7.39 3.98 5.70
C THR A 57 7.11 2.69 4.94
N ARG A 58 6.50 2.78 3.75
CA ARG A 58 6.25 1.62 2.90
C ARG A 58 7.54 1.05 2.33
N TRP A 59 8.42 1.89 1.79
CA TRP A 59 9.74 1.47 1.33
C TRP A 59 10.51 0.74 2.44
N ARG A 60 10.54 1.30 3.65
CA ARG A 60 11.17 0.66 4.82
C ARG A 60 10.54 -0.69 5.15
N ARG A 61 9.21 -0.85 5.00
CA ARG A 61 8.54 -2.14 5.22
C ARG A 61 8.96 -3.16 4.17
N TRP A 62 8.97 -2.80 2.89
CA TRP A 62 9.41 -3.71 1.81
C TRP A 62 10.87 -4.13 1.96
N ASN A 63 11.73 -3.16 2.28
CA ASN A 63 13.15 -3.43 2.51
C ASN A 63 13.35 -4.40 3.70
N ARG A 64 12.56 -4.26 4.77
CA ARG A 64 12.55 -5.22 5.89
C ARG A 64 11.94 -6.57 5.54
N SER A 65 11.00 -6.60 4.61
CA SER A 65 10.37 -7.83 4.11
C SER A 65 11.24 -8.58 3.10
N GLY A 66 12.34 -7.98 2.61
CA GLY A 66 13.20 -8.59 1.59
C GLY A 66 12.59 -8.61 0.19
N ILE A 67 11.64 -7.70 -0.07
CA ILE A 67 11.03 -7.45 -1.39
C ILE A 67 11.90 -6.47 -2.17
#